data_AF-A0A2E4J6Y0-F1
#
_entry.id   AF-A0A2E4J6Y0-F1
#
_cell.length_a   1.000
_cell.length_b   1.000
_cell.length_c   1.000
_cell.angle_alpha   90.00
_cell.angle_beta   90.00
_cell.angle_gamma   90.00
#
_symmetry.space_group_name_H-M   'P 1'
#
loop_
_entity.id
_entity.type
_entity.pdbx_description
1 polymer ?
#
loop_
_entity_poly.entity_id
_entity_poly.type
_entity_poly.pdbx_seq_one_letter_code
_entity_poly.pdbx_strand_id
1 'polypeptide(L)'
;MLKIGGLLLMILLNTFLLNKAIIQHRIIKIPSQIISLIFILLSLPLIHLESHWGATISMSLLILIYTEIISLTDSINIKKIIFKTGFILGLLIMIDYHFSWFYFIILVSLIYYSQFNWKNFFIQLVGFIYPIGTYYLLSLMNYQIILNAIKLDLVFSKKYYFDDYHIFLSIIFILLIVSINELYHNYYRKTENAKKAFNLLFFFSIIILLQTVASTSLKFIHLMIIPMTIIISNYLIYTKHKKFRTFLLGLLFISFMFKFIYL
;
A
#
# COMPACT_ATOMS: atom_id res chain seq x y z
N MET A 1 -25.41 -2.14 5.95
CA MET A 1 -24.72 -3.36 6.45
C MET A 1 -23.85 -4.03 5.40
N LEU A 2 -24.34 -4.33 4.18
CA LEU A 2 -23.52 -4.95 3.11
C LEU A 2 -22.24 -4.17 2.73
N LYS A 3 -22.29 -2.83 2.69
CA LYS A 3 -21.12 -1.98 2.38
C LYS A 3 -19.98 -2.13 3.42
N ILE A 4 -20.32 -2.16 4.71
CA ILE A 4 -19.34 -2.29 5.80
C ILE A 4 -18.75 -3.71 5.84
N GLY A 5 -19.60 -4.73 5.65
CA GLY A 5 -19.13 -6.12 5.56
C GLY A 5 -18.16 -6.33 4.39
N GLY A 6 -18.47 -5.77 3.21
CA GLY A 6 -17.59 -5.82 2.05
C GLY A 6 -16.25 -5.10 2.28
N LEU A 7 -16.27 -3.93 2.93
CA LEU A 7 -15.06 -3.20 3.32
C LEU A 7 -14.17 -4.02 4.26
N LEU A 8 -14.75 -4.62 5.31
CA LEU A 8 -14.00 -5.48 6.24
C LEU A 8 -13.39 -6.68 5.54
N LEU A 9 -14.13 -7.31 4.63
CA LEU A 9 -13.61 -8.42 3.82
C LEU A 9 -12.43 -7.97 2.96
N MET A 10 -12.52 -6.82 2.30
CA MET A 10 -11.42 -6.26 1.51
C MET A 10 -10.20 -5.89 2.35
N ILE A 11 -10.40 -5.35 3.56
CA ILE A 11 -9.30 -5.13 4.51
C ILE A 11 -8.63 -6.46 4.85
N LEU A 12 -9.40 -7.50 5.18
CA LEU A 12 -8.86 -8.82 5.48
C LEU A 12 -8.07 -9.40 4.30
N LEU A 13 -8.57 -9.28 3.07
CA LEU A 13 -7.83 -9.69 1.86
C LEU A 13 -6.51 -8.93 1.73
N ASN A 14 -6.52 -7.61 1.92
CA ASN A 14 -5.31 -6.80 1.89
C ASN A 14 -4.30 -7.20 2.98
N THR A 15 -4.78 -7.54 4.19
CA THR A 15 -3.90 -8.02 5.27
C THR A 15 -3.23 -9.34 4.91
N PHE A 16 -3.95 -10.24 4.23
CA PHE A 16 -3.42 -11.52 3.80
C PHE A 16 -2.38 -11.34 2.70
N LEU A 17 -2.67 -10.50 1.71
CA LEU A 17 -1.75 -10.15 0.63
C LEU A 17 -0.46 -9.53 1.17
N LEU A 18 -0.57 -8.57 2.10
CA LEU A 18 0.59 -7.91 2.68
C LEU A 18 1.42 -8.87 3.55
N ASN A 19 0.77 -9.69 4.38
CA ASN A 19 1.48 -10.65 5.22
C ASN A 19 2.22 -11.70 4.36
N LYS A 20 1.56 -12.21 3.31
CA LYS A 20 2.19 -13.09 2.32
C LYS A 20 3.41 -12.44 1.69
N ALA A 21 3.30 -11.18 1.26
CA ALA A 21 4.41 -10.42 0.68
C ALA A 21 5.64 -10.39 1.60
N ILE A 22 5.42 -10.04 2.86
CA ILE A 22 6.49 -9.86 3.85
C ILE A 22 7.18 -11.17 4.18
N ILE A 23 6.39 -12.25 4.35
CA ILE A 23 6.91 -13.59 4.66
C ILE A 23 7.67 -14.16 3.45
N GLN A 24 7.09 -14.09 2.26
CA GLN A 24 7.68 -14.65 1.04
C GLN A 24 9.04 -14.02 0.72
N HIS A 25 9.16 -12.70 0.88
CA HIS A 25 10.41 -11.98 0.62
C HIS A 25 11.30 -11.79 1.85
N ARG A 26 10.94 -12.40 2.99
CA ARG A 26 11.69 -12.33 4.27
C ARG A 26 12.06 -10.89 4.67
N ILE A 27 11.19 -9.92 4.41
CA ILE A 27 11.39 -8.50 4.76
C ILE A 27 11.50 -8.38 6.29
N ILE A 28 10.65 -9.13 6.99
CA ILE A 28 10.73 -9.39 8.43
C ILE A 28 11.02 -10.89 8.58
N LYS A 29 12.10 -11.25 9.28
CA LYS A 29 12.55 -12.65 9.35
C LYS A 29 11.59 -13.55 10.13
N ILE A 30 10.91 -12.98 11.13
CA ILE A 30 10.02 -13.73 12.03
C ILE A 30 8.59 -13.60 11.48
N PRO A 31 7.98 -14.69 10.99
CA PRO A 31 6.58 -14.65 10.59
C PRO A 31 5.71 -14.35 11.81
N SER A 32 4.79 -13.39 11.69
CA SER A 32 3.97 -12.94 12.81
C SER A 32 2.62 -12.39 12.36
N GLN A 33 1.57 -12.71 13.12
CA GLN A 33 0.22 -12.14 12.94
C GLN A 33 0.15 -10.66 13.33
N ILE A 34 1.18 -10.12 13.98
CA ILE A 34 1.27 -8.70 14.36
C ILE A 34 1.12 -7.80 13.12
N ILE A 35 1.64 -8.23 11.97
CA ILE A 35 1.54 -7.52 10.69
C ILE A 35 0.07 -7.29 10.30
N SER A 36 -0.71 -8.37 10.30
CA SER A 36 -2.12 -8.34 9.97
C SER A 36 -2.90 -7.47 10.95
N LEU A 37 -2.60 -7.58 12.25
CA LEU A 37 -3.27 -6.79 13.29
C LEU A 37 -3.02 -5.29 13.12
N ILE A 38 -1.77 -4.87 12.89
CA ILE A 38 -1.44 -3.45 12.68
C ILE A 38 -2.10 -2.92 11.41
N PHE A 39 -2.13 -3.71 10.33
CA PHE A 39 -2.82 -3.30 9.10
C PHE A 39 -4.31 -3.09 9.32
N ILE A 40 -4.98 -4.01 10.01
CA ILE A 40 -6.39 -3.85 10.36
C ILE A 40 -6.58 -2.55 11.14
N LEU A 41 -5.84 -2.36 12.24
CA LEU A 41 -5.97 -1.16 13.09
C LEU A 41 -5.79 0.14 12.30
N LEU A 42 -4.74 0.25 11.49
CA LEU A 42 -4.46 1.44 10.69
C LEU A 42 -5.51 1.68 9.58
N SER A 43 -6.18 0.62 9.13
CA SER A 43 -7.22 0.69 8.10
C SER A 43 -8.62 0.99 8.65
N LEU A 44 -8.85 0.97 9.96
CA LEU A 44 -10.17 1.21 10.55
C LEU A 44 -10.78 2.59 10.20
N PRO A 45 -10.04 3.70 10.16
CA PRO A 45 -10.59 5.01 9.77
C PRO A 45 -11.16 5.05 8.35
N LEU A 46 -10.81 4.09 7.48
CA LEU A 46 -11.34 4.00 6.12
C LEU A 46 -12.84 3.72 6.07
N ILE A 47 -13.46 3.29 7.18
CA ILE A 47 -14.90 3.06 7.26
C ILE A 47 -15.70 4.34 6.97
N HIS A 48 -15.12 5.51 7.25
CA HIS A 48 -15.75 6.81 7.02
C HIS A 48 -15.53 7.35 5.60
N LEU A 49 -14.80 6.64 4.73
CA LEU A 49 -14.63 7.04 3.33
C LEU A 49 -15.87 6.70 2.51
N GLU A 50 -16.42 7.71 1.84
CA GLU A 50 -17.52 7.55 0.89
C GLU A 50 -17.15 6.57 -0.24
N SER A 51 -15.90 6.63 -0.74
CA SER A 51 -15.35 5.78 -1.82
C SER A 51 -14.43 4.64 -1.32
N HIS A 52 -14.82 3.97 -0.24
CA HIS A 52 -14.05 2.89 0.40
C HIS A 52 -13.62 1.73 -0.53
N TRP A 53 -14.42 1.40 -1.54
CA TRP A 53 -14.06 0.35 -2.51
C TRP A 53 -12.85 0.72 -3.36
N GLY A 54 -12.83 1.94 -3.92
CA GLY A 54 -11.70 2.42 -4.71
C GLY A 54 -10.40 2.45 -3.90
N ALA A 55 -10.47 2.90 -2.64
CA ALA A 55 -9.32 2.94 -1.74
C ALA A 55 -8.79 1.54 -1.37
N THR A 56 -9.67 0.60 -1.05
CA THR A 56 -9.24 -0.76 -0.67
C THR A 56 -8.72 -1.57 -1.86
N ILE A 57 -9.30 -1.39 -3.05
CA ILE A 57 -8.81 -2.00 -4.29
C ILE A 57 -7.46 -1.39 -4.69
N SER A 58 -7.30 -0.06 -4.63
CA SER A 58 -6.02 0.58 -4.94
C SER A 58 -4.91 0.11 -4.00
N MET A 59 -5.20 -0.06 -2.71
CA MET A 59 -4.26 -0.67 -1.75
C MET A 59 -3.88 -2.10 -2.16
N SER A 60 -4.84 -2.93 -2.58
CA SER A 60 -4.57 -4.31 -3.01
C SER A 60 -3.60 -4.36 -4.20
N LEU A 61 -3.86 -3.54 -5.22
CA LEU A 61 -3.05 -3.45 -6.43
C LEU A 61 -1.65 -2.89 -6.11
N LEU A 62 -1.56 -1.91 -5.21
CA LEU A 62 -0.28 -1.33 -4.81
C LEU A 62 0.58 -2.31 -3.98
N ILE A 63 -0.03 -3.11 -3.11
CA ILE A 63 0.64 -4.23 -2.43
C ILE A 63 1.19 -5.21 -3.47
N LEU A 64 0.40 -5.57 -4.48
CA LEU A 64 0.86 -6.47 -5.56
C LEU A 64 2.04 -5.87 -6.34
N ILE A 65 1.99 -4.58 -6.71
CA ILE A 65 3.12 -3.89 -7.35
C ILE A 65 4.37 -3.98 -6.46
N TYR A 66 4.25 -3.68 -5.17
CA TYR A 66 5.35 -3.79 -4.22
C TYR A 66 5.94 -5.21 -4.17
N THR A 67 5.09 -6.25 -4.13
CA THR A 67 5.52 -7.66 -4.11
C THR A 67 6.29 -8.07 -5.36
N GLU A 68 5.75 -7.74 -6.53
CA GLU A 68 6.33 -8.12 -7.82
C GLU A 68 7.66 -7.37 -8.01
N ILE A 69 7.77 -6.10 -7.61
CA ILE A 69 9.03 -5.37 -7.67
C ILE A 69 10.12 -6.01 -6.78
N ILE A 70 9.80 -6.42 -5.55
CA ILE A 70 10.80 -7.07 -4.69
C ILE A 70 11.25 -8.41 -5.29
N SER A 71 10.36 -9.11 -5.98
CA SER A 71 10.69 -10.37 -6.65
C SER A 71 11.69 -10.24 -7.81
N LEU A 72 12.04 -9.01 -8.23
CA LEU A 72 13.07 -8.77 -9.25
C LEU A 72 14.47 -9.25 -8.83
N THR A 73 14.75 -9.42 -7.53
CA THR A 73 16.08 -9.85 -7.07
C THR A 73 16.42 -11.30 -7.43
N ASP A 74 15.44 -12.19 -7.33
CA ASP A 74 15.68 -13.64 -7.23
C ASP A 74 15.00 -14.42 -8.37
N SER A 75 14.36 -13.73 -9.32
CA SER A 75 13.47 -14.38 -10.29
C SER A 75 14.17 -14.76 -11.59
N ILE A 76 13.93 -16.01 -12.02
CA ILE A 76 14.37 -16.53 -13.33
C ILE A 76 13.55 -15.87 -14.48
N ASN A 77 12.34 -15.39 -14.18
CA ASN A 77 11.37 -14.85 -15.15
C ASN A 77 11.16 -13.33 -15.02
N ILE A 78 12.25 -12.55 -15.04
CA ILE A 78 12.25 -11.08 -14.88
C ILE A 78 11.25 -10.40 -15.85
N LYS A 79 11.24 -10.78 -17.13
CA LYS A 79 10.33 -10.20 -18.14
C LYS A 79 8.86 -10.32 -17.76
N LYS A 80 8.46 -11.45 -17.17
CA LYS A 80 7.07 -11.70 -16.73
C LYS A 80 6.70 -10.77 -15.58
N ILE A 81 7.61 -10.57 -14.63
CA ILE A 81 7.41 -9.68 -13.48
C ILE A 81 7.31 -8.23 -13.95
N ILE A 82 8.17 -7.79 -14.86
CA ILE A 82 8.13 -6.44 -15.43
C ILE A 82 6.84 -6.18 -16.20
N PHE A 83 6.37 -7.16 -16.97
CA PHE A 83 5.07 -7.05 -17.62
C PHE A 83 3.93 -6.93 -16.60
N LYS A 84 3.94 -7.77 -15.56
CA LYS A 84 2.92 -7.76 -14.50
C LYS A 84 2.88 -6.43 -13.74
N THR A 85 4.04 -5.87 -13.37
CA THR A 85 4.06 -4.58 -12.65
C THR A 85 3.48 -3.46 -13.52
N GLY A 86 3.80 -3.44 -14.82
CA GLY A 86 3.16 -2.56 -15.79
C GLY A 86 1.64 -2.77 -15.87
N PHE A 87 1.20 -4.03 -16.03
CA PHE A 87 -0.21 -4.39 -16.13
C PHE A 87 -1.02 -4.00 -14.89
N ILE A 88 -0.51 -4.27 -13.69
CA ILE A 88 -1.17 -3.90 -12.43
C ILE A 88 -1.26 -2.37 -12.29
N LEU A 89 -0.21 -1.64 -12.67
CA LEU A 89 -0.24 -0.17 -12.71
C LEU A 89 -1.29 0.35 -13.70
N GLY A 90 -1.41 -0.26 -14.87
CA GLY A 90 -2.43 0.10 -15.84
C GLY A 90 -3.85 -0.09 -15.30
N LEU A 91 -4.12 -1.17 -14.56
CA LEU A 91 -5.38 -1.35 -13.82
C LEU A 91 -5.57 -0.28 -12.74
N LEU A 92 -4.50 0.10 -12.03
CA LEU A 92 -4.54 1.14 -10.99
C LEU A 92 -4.96 2.50 -11.58
N ILE A 93 -4.48 2.84 -12.77
CA ILE A 93 -4.84 4.09 -13.49
C ILE A 93 -6.31 4.12 -13.91
N MET A 94 -6.90 2.96 -14.20
CA MET A 94 -8.34 2.89 -14.52
C MET A 94 -9.21 3.30 -13.32
N ILE A 95 -8.70 3.17 -12.09
CA ILE A 95 -9.37 3.67 -10.88
C ILE A 95 -9.20 5.18 -10.77
N ASP A 96 -7.98 5.69 -10.96
CA ASP A 96 -7.72 7.14 -10.95
C ASP A 96 -6.44 7.47 -11.73
N TYR A 97 -6.50 8.46 -12.62
CA TYR A 97 -5.36 8.88 -13.43
C TYR A 97 -4.17 9.38 -12.60
N HIS A 98 -4.41 9.88 -11.38
CA HIS A 98 -3.32 10.34 -10.49
C HIS A 98 -2.39 9.18 -10.08
N PHE A 99 -2.85 7.92 -10.17
CA PHE A 99 -2.00 6.76 -9.93
C PHE A 99 -0.87 6.59 -10.97
N SER A 100 -0.87 7.35 -12.06
CA SER A 100 0.26 7.44 -13.00
C SER A 100 1.59 7.80 -12.33
N TRP A 101 1.57 8.51 -11.21
CA TRP A 101 2.77 8.84 -10.43
C TRP A 101 3.53 7.58 -9.96
N PHE A 102 2.84 6.47 -9.73
CA PHE A 102 3.47 5.20 -9.35
C PHE A 102 4.29 4.57 -10.50
N TYR A 103 4.18 5.07 -11.73
CA TYR A 103 5.07 4.67 -12.82
C TYR A 103 6.54 5.01 -12.51
N PHE A 104 6.79 6.15 -11.87
CA PHE A 104 8.14 6.55 -11.45
C PHE A 104 8.76 5.55 -10.48
N ILE A 105 7.96 4.95 -9.60
CA ILE A 105 8.43 3.88 -8.71
C ILE A 105 8.94 2.71 -9.52
N ILE A 106 8.18 2.26 -10.50
CA ILE A 106 8.56 1.08 -11.28
C ILE A 106 9.86 1.38 -12.05
N LEU A 107 9.98 2.55 -12.68
CA LEU A 107 11.21 2.96 -13.36
C LEU A 107 12.42 3.00 -12.43
N VAL A 108 12.31 3.68 -11.29
CA VAL A 108 13.41 3.77 -10.31
C VAL A 108 13.74 2.38 -9.77
N SER A 109 12.76 1.51 -9.57
CA SER A 109 13.00 0.14 -9.12
C SER A 109 13.79 -0.68 -10.14
N LEU A 110 13.50 -0.54 -11.45
CA LEU A 110 14.28 -1.23 -12.49
C LEU A 110 15.75 -0.79 -12.48
N ILE A 111 16.01 0.51 -12.28
CA ILE A 111 17.37 1.04 -12.16
C ILE A 111 18.02 0.49 -10.88
N TYR A 112 17.31 0.56 -9.75
CA TYR A 112 17.80 0.12 -8.44
C TYR A 112 18.18 -1.38 -8.41
N TYR A 113 17.42 -2.23 -9.08
CA TYR A 113 17.71 -3.66 -9.22
C TYR A 113 18.60 -4.02 -10.41
N SER A 114 19.21 -3.02 -11.06
CA SER A 114 20.03 -3.17 -12.27
C SER A 114 19.37 -4.01 -13.38
N GLN A 115 18.05 -3.90 -13.49
CA GLN A 115 17.23 -4.56 -14.53
C GLN A 115 16.81 -3.59 -15.64
N PHE A 116 17.27 -2.34 -15.60
CA PHE A 116 16.94 -1.36 -16.62
C PHE A 116 17.64 -1.67 -17.94
N ASN A 117 16.84 -1.99 -18.96
CA ASN A 117 17.25 -2.20 -20.34
C ASN A 117 16.11 -1.72 -21.25
N TRP A 118 16.41 -1.23 -22.46
CA TRP A 118 15.37 -0.79 -23.42
C TRP A 118 14.29 -1.85 -23.66
N LYS A 119 14.69 -3.14 -23.77
CA LYS A 119 13.74 -4.26 -23.90
C LYS A 119 12.79 -4.36 -22.70
N ASN A 120 13.32 -4.23 -21.49
CA ASN A 120 12.54 -4.31 -20.25
C ASN A 120 11.61 -3.09 -20.10
N PHE A 121 12.08 -1.91 -20.48
CA PHE A 121 11.27 -0.70 -20.55
C PHE A 121 10.08 -0.86 -21.52
N PHE A 122 10.31 -1.38 -22.73
CA PHE A 122 9.21 -1.66 -23.67
C PHE A 122 8.24 -2.71 -23.14
N ILE A 123 8.71 -3.79 -22.51
CA ILE A 123 7.83 -4.80 -21.90
C ILE A 123 6.95 -4.18 -20.81
N GLN A 124 7.51 -3.30 -19.98
CA GLN A 124 6.76 -2.57 -18.96
C GLN A 124 5.69 -1.67 -19.59
N LEU A 125 6.04 -0.92 -20.63
CA LEU A 125 5.10 -0.06 -21.36
C LEU A 125 3.97 -0.86 -22.01
N VAL A 126 4.27 -2.01 -22.61
CA VAL A 126 3.24 -2.90 -23.18
C VAL A 126 2.32 -3.39 -22.07
N GLY A 127 2.85 -3.84 -20.94
CA GLY A 127 2.05 -4.23 -19.78
C GLY A 127 1.15 -3.09 -19.30
N PHE A 128 1.69 -1.88 -19.21
CA PHE A 128 0.98 -0.68 -18.81
C PHE A 128 -0.17 -0.27 -19.74
N ILE A 129 0.08 -0.25 -21.05
CA ILE A 129 -0.89 0.16 -22.06
C ILE A 129 -1.99 -0.90 -22.21
N TYR A 130 -1.67 -2.19 -22.02
CA TYR A 130 -2.61 -3.28 -22.27
C TYR A 130 -3.98 -3.12 -21.60
N PRO A 131 -4.11 -2.96 -20.26
CA PRO A 131 -5.42 -2.80 -19.62
C PRO A 131 -6.16 -1.54 -20.10
N ILE A 132 -5.43 -0.44 -20.30
CA ILE A 132 -5.99 0.83 -20.79
C ILE A 132 -6.54 0.67 -22.22
N GLY A 133 -5.76 0.04 -23.11
CA GLY A 133 -6.17 -0.24 -24.49
C GLY A 133 -7.38 -1.17 -24.54
N THR A 134 -7.41 -2.22 -23.71
CA THR A 134 -8.58 -3.11 -23.64
C THR A 134 -9.84 -2.37 -23.19
N TYR A 135 -9.73 -1.44 -22.24
CA TYR A 135 -10.84 -0.61 -21.79
C TYR A 135 -11.38 0.29 -22.91
N TYR A 136 -10.50 0.98 -23.65
CA TYR A 136 -10.91 1.82 -24.76
C TYR A 136 -11.56 1.01 -25.90
N LEU A 137 -11.02 -0.16 -26.22
CA LEU A 137 -11.62 -1.05 -27.23
C LEU A 137 -13.02 -1.52 -26.82
N LEU A 138 -13.21 -1.92 -25.56
CA LEU A 138 -14.54 -2.31 -25.06
C LEU A 138 -15.52 -1.14 -25.10
N SER A 139 -15.06 0.08 -24.84
CA SER A 139 -15.85 1.30 -24.93
C SER A 139 -16.33 1.57 -26.36
N LEU A 140 -15.44 1.44 -27.35
CA LEU A 140 -15.76 1.61 -28.77
C LEU A 140 -16.77 0.57 -29.27
N MET A 141 -16.76 -0.64 -28.70
CA MET A 141 -17.68 -1.73 -29.04
C MET A 141 -19.04 -1.63 -28.33
N ASN A 142 -19.38 -0.49 -27.71
CA ASN A 142 -20.65 -0.23 -27.03
C ASN A 142 -21.01 -1.19 -25.87
N TYR A 143 -20.01 -1.84 -25.25
CA TYR A 143 -20.23 -2.59 -24.00
C TYR A 143 -20.36 -1.63 -22.80
N GLN A 144 -21.44 -0.84 -22.77
CA GLN A 144 -21.70 0.19 -21.74
C GLN A 144 -21.85 -0.39 -20.32
N ILE A 145 -22.22 -1.67 -20.19
CA ILE A 145 -22.44 -2.35 -18.91
C ILE A 145 -21.14 -2.46 -18.08
N ILE A 146 -19.99 -2.66 -18.73
CA ILE A 146 -18.69 -2.77 -18.06
C ILE A 146 -18.17 -1.38 -17.65
N LEU A 147 -18.43 -0.37 -18.49
CA LEU A 147 -18.00 1.02 -18.28
C LEU A 147 -18.65 1.66 -17.04
N ASN A 148 -19.94 1.41 -16.81
CA ASN A 148 -20.63 1.94 -15.63
C ASN A 148 -20.24 1.22 -14.33
N ALA A 149 -19.81 -0.04 -14.39
CA ALA A 149 -19.29 -0.75 -13.22
C ALA A 149 -17.87 -0.30 -12.82
N ILE A 150 -17.06 0.14 -13.79
CA ILE A 150 -15.70 0.67 -13.58
C ILE A 150 -15.72 2.16 -13.21
N LYS A 151 -16.75 2.90 -13.64
CA LYS A 151 -17.15 4.16 -13.00
C LYS A 151 -17.69 3.84 -11.59
N LEU A 152 -16.83 3.34 -10.70
CA LEU A 152 -16.99 3.63 -9.30
C LEU A 152 -17.20 5.14 -9.21
N ASP A 153 -18.27 5.59 -8.59
CA ASP A 153 -18.50 7.01 -8.35
C ASP A 153 -17.34 7.52 -7.47
N LEU A 154 -16.29 8.00 -8.14
CA LEU A 154 -15.01 8.44 -7.55
C LEU A 154 -15.12 9.92 -7.17
N VAL A 155 -16.26 10.32 -6.62
CA VAL A 155 -16.36 11.60 -5.92
C VAL A 155 -15.72 11.37 -4.56
N PHE A 156 -14.41 11.50 -4.50
CA PHE A 156 -13.75 11.69 -3.21
C PHE A 156 -14.12 13.08 -2.75
N SER A 157 -15.05 13.17 -1.79
CA SER A 157 -15.35 14.43 -1.16
C SER A 157 -14.07 15.01 -0.55
N LYS A 158 -13.91 16.34 -0.66
CA LYS A 158 -12.79 17.09 -0.07
C LYS A 158 -12.77 17.04 1.46
N LYS A 159 -13.74 16.37 2.10
CA LYS A 159 -13.81 16.29 3.55
C LYS A 159 -12.73 15.38 4.08
N TYR A 160 -11.94 15.92 5.01
CA TYR A 160 -10.86 15.23 5.68
C TYR A 160 -11.43 14.17 6.64
N TYR A 161 -11.43 12.92 6.23
CA TYR A 161 -11.94 11.80 7.02
C TYR A 161 -11.05 11.45 8.23
N PHE A 162 -9.86 12.04 8.31
CA PHE A 162 -8.91 11.89 9.40
C PHE A 162 -9.01 13.00 10.46
N ASP A 163 -9.74 14.08 10.21
CA ASP A 163 -9.83 15.22 11.15
C ASP A 163 -10.39 14.77 12.51
N ASP A 164 -11.39 13.90 12.52
CA ASP A 164 -11.98 13.42 13.78
C ASP A 164 -11.07 12.50 14.62
N TYR A 165 -9.89 12.13 14.11
CA TYR A 165 -9.01 11.10 14.69
C TYR A 165 -7.66 11.66 15.15
N HIS A 166 -7.62 12.89 15.67
CA HIS A 166 -6.36 13.54 16.08
C HIS A 166 -5.51 12.74 17.08
N ILE A 167 -6.12 12.14 18.12
CA ILE A 167 -5.39 11.33 19.12
C ILE A 167 -4.82 10.05 18.48
N PHE A 168 -5.60 9.42 17.60
CA PHE A 168 -5.16 8.21 16.91
C PHE A 168 -3.99 8.51 15.96
N LEU A 169 -4.07 9.62 15.22
CA LEU A 169 -3.01 10.07 14.33
C LEU A 169 -1.74 10.46 15.10
N SER A 170 -1.86 11.13 16.25
CA SER A 170 -0.69 11.52 17.05
C SER A 170 0.04 10.29 17.60
N ILE A 171 -0.70 9.28 18.05
CA ILE A 171 -0.13 8.00 18.50
C ILE A 171 0.57 7.28 17.35
N ILE A 172 -0.06 7.20 16.17
CA ILE A 172 0.56 6.61 14.98
C ILE A 172 1.85 7.34 14.62
N PHE A 173 1.84 8.67 14.68
CA PHE A 173 2.99 9.49 14.36
C PHE A 173 4.17 9.23 15.32
N ILE A 174 3.91 9.19 16.63
CA ILE A 174 4.92 8.85 17.65
C ILE A 174 5.47 7.44 17.40
N LEU A 175 4.59 6.47 17.16
CA LEU A 175 4.97 5.10 16.87
C LEU A 175 5.84 4.99 15.61
N LEU A 176 5.52 5.75 14.56
CA LEU A 176 6.31 5.78 13.34
C LEU A 176 7.70 6.35 13.59
N ILE A 177 7.83 7.45 14.32
CA ILE A 177 9.13 8.04 14.66
C ILE A 177 10.00 7.02 15.40
N VAL A 178 9.45 6.38 16.45
CA VAL A 178 10.18 5.36 17.22
C VAL A 178 10.54 4.17 16.33
N SER A 179 9.63 3.73 15.47
CA SER A 179 9.84 2.58 14.59
C SER A 179 10.91 2.84 13.52
N ILE A 180 10.93 4.05 12.94
CA ILE A 180 11.94 4.48 11.98
C ILE A 180 13.30 4.57 12.67
N ASN A 181 13.35 5.16 13.88
CA ASN A 181 14.59 5.27 14.63
C ASN A 181 15.19 3.89 14.95
N GLU A 182 14.37 2.95 15.44
CA GLU A 182 14.82 1.57 15.71
C GLU A 182 15.26 0.84 14.43
N LEU A 183 14.54 1.07 13.33
CA LEU A 183 14.87 0.48 12.03
C LEU A 183 16.22 0.98 11.54
N TYR A 184 16.51 2.28 11.67
CA TYR A 184 17.78 2.87 11.31
C TYR A 184 18.95 2.25 12.10
N HIS A 185 18.82 2.14 13.43
CA HIS A 185 19.83 1.53 14.28
C HIS A 185 20.10 0.04 13.96
N ASN A 186 19.04 -0.70 13.60
CA ASN A 186 19.15 -2.13 13.29
C ASN A 186 19.31 -2.43 11.79
N TYR A 187 19.41 -1.40 10.94
CA TYR A 187 19.39 -1.55 9.48
C TYR A 187 20.55 -2.42 8.98
N TYR A 188 21.75 -2.22 9.52
CA TYR A 188 22.95 -2.97 9.13
C TYR A 188 22.85 -4.48 9.39
N ARG A 189 22.07 -4.89 10.39
CA ARG A 189 21.88 -6.29 10.79
C ARG A 189 20.87 -7.05 9.90
N LYS A 190 20.17 -6.34 9.01
CA LYS A 190 19.21 -6.95 8.07
C LYS A 190 19.91 -7.60 6.87
N THR A 191 19.25 -8.58 6.26
CA THR A 191 19.71 -9.21 5.01
C THR A 191 19.65 -8.22 3.85
N GLU A 192 20.48 -8.44 2.82
CA GLU A 192 20.48 -7.65 1.58
C GLU A 192 19.08 -7.48 0.97
N ASN A 193 18.32 -8.57 0.84
CA ASN A 193 16.96 -8.52 0.28
C ASN A 193 16.01 -7.68 1.15
N ALA A 194 16.12 -7.77 2.48
CA ALA A 194 15.31 -6.95 3.38
C ALA A 194 15.70 -5.47 3.29
N LYS A 195 17.00 -5.16 3.20
CA LYS A 195 17.50 -3.79 3.01
C LYS A 195 16.92 -3.16 1.72
N LYS A 196 17.00 -3.88 0.60
CA LYS A 196 16.41 -3.46 -0.68
C LYS A 196 14.90 -3.23 -0.57
N ALA A 197 14.17 -4.12 0.09
CA ALA A 197 12.74 -3.99 0.32
C ALA A 197 12.37 -2.77 1.19
N PHE A 198 13.15 -2.45 2.24
CA PHE A 198 12.94 -1.26 3.07
C PHE A 198 13.30 0.03 2.33
N ASN A 199 14.40 0.06 1.57
CA ASN A 199 14.75 1.22 0.74
C ASN A 199 13.65 1.53 -0.28
N LEU A 200 13.13 0.50 -0.93
CA LEU A 200 12.03 0.63 -1.86
C LEU A 200 10.76 1.15 -1.16
N LEU A 201 10.49 0.65 0.03
CA LEU A 201 9.36 1.10 0.85
C LEU A 201 9.48 2.59 1.25
N PHE A 202 10.67 3.05 1.60
CA PHE A 202 10.93 4.47 1.82
C PHE A 202 10.65 5.29 0.55
N PHE A 203 11.09 4.81 -0.62
CA PHE A 203 10.81 5.48 -1.88
C PHE A 203 9.30 5.53 -2.21
N PHE A 204 8.57 4.45 -1.93
CA PHE A 204 7.10 4.42 -2.00
C PHE A 204 6.47 5.49 -1.10
N SER A 205 6.93 5.61 0.15
CA SER A 205 6.40 6.61 1.06
C SER A 205 6.62 8.04 0.54
N ILE A 206 7.80 8.34 0.00
CA ILE A 206 8.10 9.67 -0.56
C ILE A 206 7.16 10.00 -1.74
N ILE A 207 6.93 9.04 -2.64
CA ILE A 207 6.05 9.28 -3.80
C ILE A 207 4.59 9.46 -3.38
N ILE A 208 4.11 8.71 -2.39
CA ILE A 208 2.77 8.91 -1.84
C ILE A 208 2.65 10.34 -1.25
N LEU A 209 3.64 10.81 -0.48
CA LEU A 209 3.63 12.19 0.04
C LEU A 209 3.66 13.23 -1.08
N LEU A 210 4.58 13.08 -2.04
CA LEU A 210 4.70 13.99 -3.17
C LEU A 210 3.39 14.08 -3.96
N GLN A 211 2.73 12.96 -4.20
CA GLN A 211 1.43 12.93 -4.87
C GLN A 211 0.35 13.65 -4.05
N THR A 212 0.31 13.47 -2.72
CA THR A 212 -0.67 14.16 -1.86
C THR A 212 -0.46 15.68 -1.86
N VAL A 213 0.80 16.13 -1.85
CA VAL A 213 1.15 17.55 -1.92
C VAL A 213 0.85 18.12 -3.30
N ALA A 214 1.27 17.45 -4.38
CA ALA A 214 1.11 17.91 -5.75
C ALA A 214 -0.37 17.97 -6.19
N SER A 215 -1.18 17.00 -5.77
CA SER A 215 -2.63 17.01 -6.03
C SER A 215 -3.40 17.95 -5.10
N THR A 216 -2.73 18.59 -4.13
CA THR A 216 -3.36 19.41 -3.06
C THR A 216 -4.51 18.68 -2.36
N SER A 217 -4.45 17.35 -2.32
CA SER A 217 -5.53 16.50 -1.84
C SER A 217 -4.96 15.38 -0.97
N LEU A 218 -5.53 15.21 0.22
CA LEU A 218 -5.21 14.08 1.11
C LEU A 218 -5.87 12.77 0.66
N LYS A 219 -6.47 12.76 -0.53
CA LYS A 219 -7.18 11.61 -1.10
C LYS A 219 -6.34 10.33 -1.09
N PHE A 220 -5.04 10.43 -1.38
CA PHE A 220 -4.13 9.28 -1.50
C PHE A 220 -3.38 8.94 -0.21
N ILE A 221 -3.62 9.68 0.89
CA ILE A 221 -2.89 9.47 2.15
C ILE A 221 -3.16 8.07 2.73
N HIS A 222 -4.32 7.46 2.45
CA HIS A 222 -4.63 6.09 2.87
C HIS A 222 -3.61 5.05 2.38
N LEU A 223 -2.93 5.29 1.26
CA LEU A 223 -1.91 4.37 0.74
C LEU A 223 -0.72 4.25 1.69
N MET A 224 -0.50 5.24 2.56
CA MET A 224 0.55 5.20 3.59
C MET A 224 0.37 4.09 4.61
N ILE A 225 -0.84 3.54 4.74
CA ILE A 225 -1.07 2.39 5.62
C ILE A 225 -0.11 1.24 5.26
N ILE A 226 0.20 1.03 3.97
CA ILE A 226 1.10 -0.04 3.53
C ILE A 226 2.54 0.13 4.07
N PRO A 227 3.26 1.25 3.80
CA PRO A 227 4.59 1.43 4.36
C PRO A 227 4.59 1.53 5.89
N MET A 228 3.60 2.22 6.48
CA MET A 228 3.50 2.37 7.94
C MET A 228 3.34 1.02 8.65
N THR A 229 2.50 0.13 8.12
CA THR A 229 2.28 -1.20 8.70
C THR A 229 3.56 -2.02 8.72
N ILE A 230 4.33 -2.06 7.63
CA ILE A 230 5.58 -2.82 7.57
C ILE A 230 6.61 -2.27 8.58
N ILE A 231 6.76 -0.94 8.66
CA ILE A 231 7.72 -0.28 9.57
C ILE A 231 7.34 -0.52 11.03
N ILE A 232 6.08 -0.26 11.42
CA ILE A 232 5.61 -0.44 12.80
C ILE A 232 5.65 -1.93 13.18
N SER A 233 5.26 -2.82 12.27
CA SER A 233 5.33 -4.27 12.52
C SER A 233 6.76 -4.71 12.78
N ASN A 234 7.71 -4.22 12.00
CA ASN A 234 9.12 -4.52 12.20
C ASN A 234 9.58 -4.11 13.61
N TYR A 235 9.20 -2.91 14.06
CA TYR A 235 9.49 -2.47 15.42
C TYR A 235 8.86 -3.38 16.49
N LEU A 236 7.55 -3.63 16.41
CA LEU A 236 6.84 -4.43 17.41
C LEU A 236 7.24 -5.92 17.42
N ILE A 237 7.73 -6.46 16.31
CA ILE A 237 8.22 -7.84 16.27
C ILE A 237 9.59 -7.96 16.95
N TYR A 238 10.48 -6.99 16.75
CA TYR A 238 11.86 -7.04 17.26
C TYR A 238 12.07 -6.38 18.63
N THR A 239 11.09 -5.63 19.15
CA THR A 239 11.20 -5.06 20.50
C THR A 239 11.33 -6.15 21.57
N LYS A 240 12.33 -5.98 22.45
CA LYS A 240 12.60 -6.91 23.56
C LYS A 240 11.53 -6.81 24.66
N HIS A 241 10.91 -5.64 24.83
CA HIS A 241 9.97 -5.37 25.92
C HIS A 241 8.55 -5.79 25.55
N LYS A 242 8.21 -7.07 25.79
CA LYS A 242 6.88 -7.64 25.49
C LYS A 242 5.73 -6.83 26.10
N LYS A 243 5.86 -6.36 27.35
CA LYS A 243 4.84 -5.55 28.05
C LYS A 243 4.62 -4.20 27.37
N PHE A 244 5.70 -3.56 26.89
CA PHE A 244 5.62 -2.28 26.20
C PHE A 244 4.92 -2.43 24.85
N ARG A 245 5.22 -3.52 24.11
CA ARG A 245 4.50 -3.86 22.88
C ARG A 245 2.99 -4.03 23.08
N THR A 246 2.59 -4.81 24.09
CA THR A 246 1.16 -5.03 24.36
C THR A 246 0.47 -3.75 24.78
N PHE A 247 1.16 -2.91 25.55
CA PHE A 247 0.67 -1.58 25.91
C PHE A 247 0.45 -0.69 24.68
N LEU A 248 1.42 -0.59 23.77
CA LEU A 248 1.30 0.19 22.54
C LEU A 248 0.15 -0.28 21.64
N LEU A 249 -0.01 -1.60 21.48
CA LEU A 249 -1.13 -2.17 20.71
C LEU A 249 -2.48 -1.87 21.36
N GLY A 250 -2.58 -2.01 22.68
CA GLY A 250 -3.79 -1.65 23.43
C GLY A 250 -4.10 -0.16 23.29
N LEU A 251 -3.09 0.70 23.39
CA LEU A 251 -3.21 2.15 23.27
C LEU A 251 -3.68 2.57 21.86
N LEU A 252 -3.18 1.94 20.79
CA LEU A 252 -3.70 2.14 19.43
C LEU A 252 -5.19 1.76 19.30
N PHE A 253 -5.56 0.59 19.83
CA PHE A 253 -6.93 0.10 19.75
C PHE A 253 -7.90 1.00 20.54
N ILE A 254 -7.54 1.33 21.77
CA ILE A 254 -8.33 2.21 22.64
C ILE A 254 -8.44 3.61 22.01
N SER A 255 -7.36 4.14 21.43
CA SER A 255 -7.39 5.44 20.76
C SER A 255 -8.37 5.50 19.59
N PHE A 256 -8.53 4.41 18.84
CA PHE A 256 -9.56 4.35 17.81
C PHE A 256 -10.97 4.25 18.42
N MET A 257 -11.14 3.45 19.48
CA MET A 257 -12.41 3.29 20.19
C MET A 257 -12.89 4.56 20.90
N PHE A 258 -11.98 5.44 21.33
CA PHE A 258 -12.33 6.70 22.02
C PHE A 258 -13.35 7.55 21.23
N LYS A 259 -13.29 7.55 19.90
CA LYS A 259 -14.28 8.26 19.08
C LYS A 259 -15.69 7.70 19.23
N PHE A 260 -15.84 6.38 19.39
CA PHE A 260 -17.15 5.73 19.55
C PHE A 260 -17.68 5.80 20.98
N ILE A 261 -16.84 6.12 21.97
CA ILE A 261 -17.21 6.23 23.38
C ILE A 261 -17.71 7.65 23.73
N TYR A 262 -17.26 8.67 22.99
CA TYR A 262 -17.66 10.07 23.17
C TYR A 262 -18.76 10.55 22.19
N LEU A 263 -19.36 9.64 21.43
CA LEU A 263 -20.56 9.83 20.60
C LEU A 263 -21.77 9.21 21.30
#